data_AF-A0A935JTL7-F1
#
_entry.id   AF-A0A935JTL7-F1
#
_cell.length_a   1.000
_cell.length_b   1.000
_cell.length_c   1.000
_cell.angle_alpha   90.00
_cell.angle_beta   90.00
_cell.angle_gamma   90.00
#
_symmetry.space_group_name_H-M   'P 1'
#
loop_
_entity.id
_entity.type
_entity.pdbx_description
1 polymer ?
#
loop_
_entity_poly.entity_id
_entity_poly.type
_entity_poly.pdbx_seq_one_letter_code
_entity_poly.pdbx_strand_id
1 'polypeptide(L)'
;MKKSILAVIFTAAAALGASAQCPAITIAAPTDEVLPGDGIIFVANVTGGDAKVFPTYNWVVSAGKIVSGQGTPVMTADSTGIDGQSITATVEIGGFDKKCYQAASATAMVKAAVKAQKYDEFGAENLEGEWARLDNFAIGLQNDPGAVGYIIVYGGRKSKKGYAAATIKRMKTYLVRQRGMDAARFKTVDGGLREDPAGELWLVPQGAAPPQASPTVAPKPAVKTPVKKKS
;
A
#
# COMPACT_ATOMS: atom_id res chain seq x y z
N MET A 1 -18.59 -2.68 10.26
CA MET A 1 -17.63 -2.09 11.22
C MET A 1 -18.03 -0.63 11.43
N LYS A 2 -18.52 -0.32 12.63
CA LYS A 2 -19.07 1.00 12.98
C LYS A 2 -17.90 1.97 13.13
N LYS A 3 -17.92 3.08 12.37
CA LYS A 3 -16.98 4.19 12.57
C LYS A 3 -17.39 4.94 13.85
N SER A 4 -16.73 4.63 14.95
CA SER A 4 -16.90 5.35 16.21
C SER A 4 -16.20 6.70 16.08
N ILE A 5 -16.98 7.77 16.10
CA ILE A 5 -16.50 9.15 16.21
C ILE A 5 -16.25 9.39 17.70
N LEU A 6 -14.99 9.38 18.13
CA LEU A 6 -14.61 9.74 19.50
C LEU A 6 -14.58 11.28 19.61
N ALA A 7 -15.45 11.81 20.46
CA ALA A 7 -15.40 13.20 20.89
C ALA A 7 -14.26 13.38 21.90
N VAL A 8 -13.29 14.24 21.58
CA VAL A 8 -12.22 14.62 22.51
C VAL A 8 -12.62 15.94 23.18
N ILE A 9 -12.73 15.93 24.51
CA ILE A 9 -13.02 17.11 25.33
C ILE A 9 -11.68 17.74 25.73
N PHE A 10 -11.45 18.99 25.36
CA PHE A 10 -10.33 19.80 25.85
C PHE A 10 -10.83 20.85 26.84
N THR A 11 -10.28 20.83 28.05
CA THR A 11 -10.38 21.93 29.02
C THR A 11 -9.39 23.03 28.64
N ALA A 12 -9.90 24.19 28.22
CA ALA A 12 -9.09 25.37 27.96
C ALA A 12 -9.09 26.30 29.18
N ALA A 13 -7.91 26.58 29.73
CA ALA A 13 -7.71 27.72 30.61
C ALA A 13 -7.62 28.98 29.74
N ALA A 14 -8.57 29.90 29.92
CA ALA A 14 -8.62 31.16 29.17
C ALA A 14 -7.58 32.15 29.72
N ALA A 15 -6.54 32.44 28.95
CA ALA A 15 -5.69 33.60 29.15
C ALA A 15 -6.33 34.81 28.43
N LEU A 16 -6.78 35.79 29.20
CA LEU A 16 -7.27 37.08 28.71
C LEU A 16 -6.09 37.97 28.33
N GLY A 17 -6.03 38.39 27.06
CA GLY A 17 -5.36 39.64 26.66
C GLY A 17 -4.28 39.57 25.57
N ALA A 18 -4.70 39.44 24.30
CA ALA A 18 -4.07 40.09 23.12
C ALA A 18 -5.01 39.94 21.89
N SER A 19 -5.72 41.02 21.55
CA SER A 19 -6.60 41.27 20.37
C SER A 19 -7.41 40.09 19.77
N ALA A 20 -8.72 40.05 20.04
CA ALA A 20 -9.72 39.19 19.39
C ALA A 20 -9.87 39.37 17.84
N GLN A 21 -9.02 40.18 17.20
CA GLN A 21 -9.10 40.54 15.79
C GLN A 21 -8.26 39.65 14.86
N CYS A 22 -7.27 38.93 15.40
CA CYS A 22 -6.51 37.96 14.61
C CYS A 22 -6.99 36.54 14.92
N PRO A 23 -7.10 35.66 13.90
CA PRO A 23 -7.50 34.30 14.12
C PRO A 23 -6.39 33.47 14.78
N ALA A 24 -6.77 32.47 15.56
CA ALA A 24 -5.91 31.38 15.98
C ALA A 24 -6.12 30.18 15.06
N ILE A 25 -5.02 29.54 14.65
CA ILE A 25 -5.04 28.43 13.68
C ILE A 25 -4.41 27.21 14.35
N THR A 26 -5.11 26.08 14.29
CA THR A 26 -4.54 24.77 14.65
C THR A 26 -4.76 23.79 13.51
N ILE A 27 -3.87 22.81 13.38
CA ILE A 27 -4.01 21.74 12.39
C ILE A 27 -4.11 20.41 13.13
N ALA A 28 -5.13 19.64 12.82
CA ALA A 28 -5.21 18.23 13.20
C ALA A 28 -4.57 17.37 12.11
N ALA A 29 -3.64 16.51 12.52
CA ALA A 29 -3.02 15.48 11.69
C ALA A 29 -3.40 14.09 12.24
N PRO A 30 -3.30 13.00 11.45
CA PRO A 30 -3.45 11.65 11.95
C PRO A 30 -2.45 11.37 13.08
N THR A 31 -2.94 10.76 14.16
CA THR A 31 -2.09 10.32 15.29
C THR A 31 -1.47 8.96 15.07
N ASP A 32 -2.12 8.12 14.25
CA ASP A 32 -1.62 6.81 13.86
C ASP A 32 -0.71 6.93 12.63
N GLU A 33 0.23 6.00 12.49
CA GLU A 33 1.05 5.91 11.29
C GLU A 33 0.18 5.62 10.06
N VAL A 34 0.40 6.39 8.99
CA VAL A 34 -0.32 6.19 7.72
C VAL A 34 0.43 5.19 6.86
N LEU A 35 -0.29 4.28 6.18
CA LEU A 35 0.33 3.33 5.28
C LEU A 35 0.86 4.04 4.02
N PRO A 36 2.00 3.60 3.46
CA PRO A 36 2.48 3.99 2.14
C PRO A 36 1.40 4.00 1.07
N GLY A 37 1.23 5.13 0.38
CA GLY A 37 0.28 5.32 -0.71
C GLY A 37 -1.15 5.63 -0.28
N ASP A 38 -1.47 5.59 1.02
CA ASP A 38 -2.75 6.08 1.54
C ASP A 38 -2.77 7.62 1.58
N GLY A 39 -3.97 8.20 1.50
CA GLY A 39 -4.17 9.64 1.62
C GLY A 39 -4.10 10.13 3.06
N ILE A 40 -3.31 11.17 3.31
CA ILE A 40 -3.13 11.81 4.61
C ILE A 40 -4.03 13.05 4.67
N ILE A 41 -4.95 13.09 5.64
CA ILE A 41 -5.91 14.19 5.79
C ILE A 41 -5.42 15.15 6.88
N PHE A 42 -5.28 16.43 6.54
CA PHE A 42 -5.04 17.51 7.48
C PHE A 42 -6.27 18.40 7.58
N VAL A 43 -6.60 18.83 8.79
CA VAL A 43 -7.75 19.70 9.06
C VAL A 43 -7.30 20.96 9.77
N ALA A 44 -7.41 22.12 9.12
CA ALA A 44 -7.21 23.41 9.73
C ALA A 44 -8.47 23.86 10.48
N ASN A 45 -8.31 24.20 11.75
CA ASN A 45 -9.33 24.82 12.57
C ASN A 45 -8.94 26.27 12.80
N VAL A 46 -9.83 27.19 12.41
CA VAL A 46 -9.63 28.63 12.56
C VAL A 46 -10.65 29.11 13.59
N THR A 47 -10.18 29.78 14.64
CA THR A 47 -11.03 30.35 15.69
C THR A 47 -10.69 31.81 15.92
N GLY A 48 -11.66 32.63 16.37
CA GLY A 48 -11.48 34.07 16.50
C GLY A 48 -11.39 34.80 15.15
N GLY A 49 -10.87 36.04 15.17
CA GLY A 49 -10.81 36.89 13.99
C GLY A 49 -12.11 37.66 13.69
N ASP A 50 -12.08 38.51 12.67
CA ASP A 50 -13.26 39.24 12.19
C ASP A 50 -14.29 38.27 11.57
N ALA A 51 -15.50 38.24 12.14
CA ALA A 51 -16.59 37.37 11.70
C ALA A 51 -17.12 37.67 10.28
N LYS A 52 -16.79 38.83 9.71
CA LYS A 52 -17.17 39.21 8.33
C LYS A 52 -16.19 38.70 7.29
N VAL A 53 -15.02 38.20 7.71
CA VAL A 53 -14.00 37.66 6.83
C VAL A 53 -14.30 36.20 6.55
N PHE A 54 -14.25 35.83 5.27
CA PHE A 54 -14.21 34.44 4.85
C PHE A 54 -12.75 34.02 4.66
N PRO A 55 -12.21 33.10 5.49
CA PRO A 55 -10.82 32.70 5.40
C PRO A 55 -10.52 32.03 4.06
N THR A 56 -9.34 32.33 3.50
CA THR A 56 -8.78 31.58 2.37
C THR A 56 -7.62 30.71 2.86
N TYR A 57 -7.49 29.51 2.30
CA TYR A 57 -6.49 28.53 2.76
C TYR A 57 -5.44 28.32 1.67
N ASN A 58 -4.16 28.50 2.02
CA ASN A 58 -3.04 28.14 1.17
C ASN A 58 -2.22 27.05 1.84
N TRP A 59 -2.32 25.83 1.32
CA TRP A 59 -1.62 24.67 1.83
C TRP A 59 -0.31 24.43 1.09
N VAL A 60 0.71 24.05 1.86
CA VAL A 60 2.00 23.55 1.36
C VAL A 60 2.37 22.31 2.16
N VAL A 61 3.03 21.35 1.52
CA VAL A 61 3.54 20.14 2.17
C VAL A 61 5.05 20.03 1.99
N SER A 62 5.75 19.52 3.01
CA SER A 62 7.22 19.33 2.96
C SER A 62 7.65 18.18 2.05
N ALA A 63 6.76 17.22 1.80
CA ALA A 63 7.00 16.04 0.98
C ALA A 63 5.67 15.53 0.40
N GLY A 64 5.72 14.60 -0.56
CA GLY A 64 4.53 14.07 -1.23
C GLY A 64 3.85 15.10 -2.13
N LYS A 65 2.55 14.92 -2.36
CA LYS A 65 1.77 15.80 -3.24
C LYS A 65 0.38 16.06 -2.67
N ILE A 66 -0.07 17.32 -2.70
CA ILE A 66 -1.47 17.66 -2.42
C ILE A 66 -2.34 17.10 -3.55
N VAL A 67 -3.24 16.17 -3.22
CA VAL A 67 -4.16 15.56 -4.18
C VAL A 67 -5.52 16.25 -4.22
N SER A 68 -5.95 16.88 -3.11
CA SER A 68 -7.21 17.61 -3.04
C SER A 68 -7.25 18.58 -1.85
N GLY A 69 -8.23 19.49 -1.88
CA GLY A 69 -8.56 20.35 -0.73
C GLY A 69 -7.77 21.65 -0.61
N GLN A 70 -6.96 22.00 -1.61
CA GLN A 70 -6.36 23.34 -1.70
C GLN A 70 -7.45 24.42 -1.70
N GLY A 71 -7.24 25.53 -0.98
CA GLY A 71 -8.26 26.57 -0.83
C GLY A 71 -9.34 26.27 0.22
N THR A 72 -9.30 25.10 0.88
CA THR A 72 -10.33 24.65 1.83
C THR A 72 -9.73 24.35 3.21
N PRO A 73 -10.53 24.25 4.29
CA PRO A 73 -10.03 23.88 5.62
C PRO A 73 -9.53 22.44 5.74
N VAL A 74 -9.81 21.58 4.77
CA VAL A 74 -9.40 20.17 4.78
C VAL A 74 -8.58 19.87 3.55
N MET A 75 -7.35 19.39 3.73
CA MET A 75 -6.51 18.99 2.60
C MET A 75 -6.16 17.51 2.67
N THR A 76 -5.96 16.88 1.51
CA THR A 76 -5.46 15.51 1.42
C THR A 76 -4.15 15.49 0.65
N ALA A 77 -3.11 14.91 1.27
CA ALA A 77 -1.81 14.67 0.66
C ALA A 77 -1.66 13.18 0.33
N ASP A 78 -0.99 12.87 -0.79
CA ASP A 78 -0.55 11.52 -1.13
C ASP A 78 0.80 11.24 -0.49
N SER A 79 0.90 10.05 0.13
CA SER A 79 2.08 9.54 0.82
C SER A 79 2.96 8.63 -0.05
N THR A 80 2.67 8.51 -1.34
CA THR A 80 3.48 7.69 -2.25
C THR A 80 4.94 8.17 -2.28
N GLY A 81 5.87 7.27 -1.96
CA GLY A 81 7.32 7.52 -2.05
C GLY A 81 7.94 8.22 -0.84
N ILE A 82 7.19 8.41 0.25
CA ILE A 82 7.68 9.00 1.51
C ILE A 82 7.68 7.98 2.66
N ASP A 83 7.86 6.71 2.31
CA ASP A 83 7.79 5.58 3.23
C ASP A 83 8.82 5.70 4.37
N GLY A 84 8.38 5.53 5.62
CA GLY A 84 9.24 5.63 6.80
C GLY A 84 9.72 7.05 7.09
N GLN A 85 9.19 8.05 6.38
CA GLN A 85 9.46 9.46 6.60
C GLN A 85 8.23 10.17 7.20
N SER A 86 8.39 11.45 7.49
CA SER A 86 7.31 12.31 7.94
C SER A 86 6.94 13.34 6.87
N ILE A 87 5.68 13.76 6.89
CA ILE A 87 5.18 14.86 6.07
C ILE A 87 4.65 15.95 7.00
N THR A 88 5.10 17.18 6.76
CA THR A 88 4.62 18.36 7.47
C THR A 88 3.75 19.17 6.53
N ALA A 89 2.48 19.36 6.90
CA ALA A 89 1.58 20.28 6.21
C ALA A 89 1.63 21.64 6.91
N THR A 90 1.75 22.70 6.12
CA THR A 90 1.68 24.08 6.56
C THR A 90 0.49 24.74 5.88
N VAL A 91 -0.34 25.45 6.66
CA VAL A 91 -1.44 26.26 6.13
C VAL A 91 -1.20 27.73 6.44
N GLU A 92 -1.29 28.55 5.41
CA GLU A 92 -1.36 30.00 5.53
C GLU A 92 -2.81 30.43 5.35
N ILE A 93 -3.31 31.25 6.28
CA ILE A 93 -4.68 31.75 6.22
C ILE A 93 -4.70 33.19 5.74
N GLY A 94 -5.45 33.44 4.67
CA GLY A 94 -5.70 34.76 4.11
C GLY A 94 -7.12 35.27 4.40
N GLY A 95 -7.40 36.50 3.94
CA GLY A 95 -8.67 37.19 4.13
C GLY A 95 -8.69 38.17 5.31
N PHE A 96 -7.79 38.00 6.28
CA PHE A 96 -7.65 38.90 7.43
C PHE A 96 -6.69 40.07 7.16
N ASP A 97 -6.68 41.05 8.06
CA ASP A 97 -5.71 42.15 8.06
C ASP A 97 -4.27 41.60 8.00
N LYS A 98 -3.38 42.24 7.24
CA LYS A 98 -1.98 41.82 7.07
C LYS A 98 -1.23 41.69 8.41
N LYS A 99 -1.61 42.47 9.43
CA LYS A 99 -1.05 42.34 10.79
C LYS A 99 -1.37 41.00 11.47
N CYS A 100 -2.38 40.30 10.96
CA CYS A 100 -2.83 38.99 11.44
C CYS A 100 -2.29 37.83 10.60
N TYR A 101 -1.28 38.05 9.75
CA TYR A 101 -0.64 36.98 9.02
C TYR A 101 -0.13 35.91 9.99
N GLN A 102 -0.67 34.70 9.87
CA GLN A 102 -0.25 33.54 10.64
C GLN A 102 -0.30 32.29 9.77
N ALA A 103 0.59 31.37 10.09
CA ALA A 103 0.62 30.03 9.54
C ALA A 103 0.68 29.01 10.69
N ALA A 104 0.10 27.85 10.48
CA ALA A 104 0.22 26.71 11.38
C ALA A 104 0.79 25.52 10.63
N SER A 105 1.42 24.60 11.35
CA SER A 105 1.91 23.35 10.80
C SER A 105 1.55 22.15 11.68
N ALA A 106 1.41 20.98 11.06
CA ALA A 106 1.33 19.70 11.76
C ALA A 106 2.02 18.61 10.94
N THR A 107 2.50 17.59 11.65
CA THR A 107 3.30 16.51 11.06
C THR A 107 2.58 15.18 11.21
N ALA A 108 2.57 14.38 10.15
CA ALA A 108 2.12 13.00 10.16
C ALA A 108 3.29 12.05 9.85
N MET A 109 3.29 10.87 10.46
CA MET A 109 4.28 9.83 10.22
C MET A 109 3.76 8.82 9.20
N VAL A 110 4.59 8.46 8.23
CA VAL A 110 4.28 7.40 7.26
C VAL A 110 5.04 6.16 7.65
N LYS A 111 4.32 5.05 7.79
CA LYS A 111 4.91 3.76 8.14
C LYS A 111 5.96 3.37 7.09
N ALA A 112 7.06 2.77 7.54
CA ALA A 112 8.04 2.22 6.62
C ALA A 112 7.40 1.12 5.74
N ALA A 113 7.61 1.20 4.43
CA ALA A 113 7.15 0.18 3.50
C ALA A 113 7.85 -1.15 3.82
N VAL A 114 7.07 -2.13 4.27
CA VAL A 114 7.51 -3.51 4.35
C VAL A 114 7.69 -4.06 2.95
N LYS A 115 8.78 -4.79 2.71
CA LYS A 115 9.07 -5.39 1.41
C LYS A 115 8.56 -6.82 1.36
N ALA A 116 8.12 -7.25 0.18
CA ALA A 116 7.85 -8.65 -0.08
C ALA A 116 9.14 -9.46 0.12
N GLN A 117 9.05 -10.56 0.86
CA GLN A 117 10.16 -11.44 1.14
C GLN A 117 10.04 -12.69 0.27
N LYS A 118 11.08 -12.99 -0.51
CA LYS A 118 11.23 -14.30 -1.14
C LYS A 118 11.53 -15.31 -0.04
N TYR A 119 10.55 -16.15 0.25
CA TYR A 119 10.60 -17.13 1.32
C TYR A 119 11.36 -18.38 0.88
N ASP A 120 11.15 -18.83 -0.35
CA ASP A 120 11.90 -19.94 -0.95
C ASP A 120 11.95 -19.81 -2.48
N GLU A 121 12.96 -20.43 -3.08
CA GLU A 121 13.10 -20.62 -4.52
C GLU A 121 13.70 -22.00 -4.80
N PHE A 122 13.06 -22.73 -5.70
CA PHE A 122 13.43 -24.12 -5.98
C PHE A 122 13.28 -24.43 -7.47
N GLY A 123 14.07 -25.40 -7.93
CA GLY A 123 14.03 -25.90 -9.30
C GLY A 123 12.98 -27.01 -9.50
N ALA A 124 13.18 -27.85 -10.52
CA ALA A 124 12.39 -29.08 -10.65
C ALA A 124 12.74 -30.07 -9.52
N GLU A 125 11.76 -30.40 -8.68
CA GLU A 125 11.91 -31.30 -7.53
C GLU A 125 10.87 -32.43 -7.59
N ASN A 126 11.07 -33.48 -6.78
CA ASN A 126 10.05 -34.51 -6.60
C ASN A 126 8.87 -33.98 -5.73
N LEU A 127 7.78 -34.73 -5.68
CA LEU A 127 6.57 -34.30 -4.96
C LEU A 127 6.79 -34.11 -3.47
N GLU A 128 7.61 -34.96 -2.84
CA GLU A 128 7.87 -34.90 -1.41
C GLU A 128 8.63 -33.64 -1.02
N GLY A 129 9.66 -33.27 -1.79
CA GLY A 129 10.39 -32.02 -1.60
C GLY A 129 9.51 -30.79 -1.83
N GLU A 130 8.68 -30.81 -2.89
CA GLU A 130 7.70 -29.74 -3.14
C GLU A 130 6.73 -29.58 -1.95
N TRP A 131 6.23 -30.68 -1.39
CA TRP A 131 5.31 -30.64 -0.25
C TRP A 131 5.99 -30.12 1.02
N ALA A 132 7.21 -30.54 1.32
CA ALA A 132 7.95 -30.04 2.48
C ALA A 132 8.18 -28.53 2.42
N ARG A 133 8.44 -27.97 1.24
CA ARG A 133 8.56 -26.51 1.04
C ARG A 133 7.23 -25.79 1.24
N LEU A 134 6.15 -26.38 0.72
CA LEU A 134 4.80 -25.86 0.92
C LEU A 134 4.38 -25.88 2.39
N ASP A 135 4.87 -26.85 3.18
CA ASP A 135 4.62 -26.92 4.61
C ASP A 135 5.30 -25.77 5.36
N ASN A 136 6.58 -25.53 5.07
CA ASN A 136 7.31 -24.38 5.62
C ASN A 136 6.65 -23.06 5.21
N PHE A 137 6.18 -22.97 3.97
CA PHE A 137 5.46 -21.80 3.49
C PHE A 137 4.12 -21.58 4.22
N ALA A 138 3.38 -22.66 4.50
CA ALA A 138 2.17 -22.60 5.29
C ALA A 138 2.45 -22.10 6.72
N ILE A 139 3.53 -22.57 7.35
CA ILE A 139 4.00 -22.09 8.66
C ILE A 139 4.33 -20.59 8.60
N GLY A 140 5.05 -20.15 7.56
CA GLY A 140 5.34 -18.73 7.33
C GLY A 140 4.09 -17.87 7.27
N LEU A 141 3.06 -18.31 6.55
CA LEU A 141 1.76 -17.61 6.49
C LEU A 141 0.93 -17.68 7.78
N GLN A 142 1.15 -18.68 8.63
CA GLN A 142 0.51 -18.74 9.94
C GLN A 142 1.15 -17.76 10.93
N ASN A 143 2.48 -17.59 10.85
CA ASN A 143 3.23 -16.66 11.71
C ASN A 143 2.98 -15.19 11.36
N ASP A 144 2.61 -14.88 10.11
CA ASP A 144 2.14 -13.55 9.70
C ASP A 144 0.70 -13.62 9.14
N PRO A 145 -0.33 -13.46 10.01
CA PRO A 145 -1.72 -13.49 9.59
C PRO A 145 -2.12 -12.39 8.60
N GLY A 146 -1.37 -11.28 8.57
CA GLY A 146 -1.60 -10.15 7.66
C GLY A 146 -0.95 -10.35 6.28
N ALA A 147 -0.01 -11.29 6.16
CA ALA A 147 0.63 -11.59 4.89
C ALA A 147 -0.25 -12.40 3.94
N VAL A 148 -0.07 -12.09 2.65
CA VAL A 148 -0.57 -12.86 1.52
C VAL A 148 0.58 -13.62 0.89
N GLY A 149 0.42 -14.92 0.70
CA GLY A 149 1.40 -15.74 0.01
C GLY A 149 1.34 -15.53 -1.50
N TYR A 150 2.48 -15.50 -2.19
CA TYR A 150 2.52 -15.58 -3.65
C TYR A 150 3.30 -16.82 -4.07
N ILE A 151 2.70 -17.59 -4.99
CA ILE A 151 3.30 -18.78 -5.60
C ILE A 151 3.50 -18.46 -7.07
N ILE A 152 4.75 -18.26 -7.48
CA ILE A 152 5.11 -18.00 -8.88
C ILE A 152 5.78 -19.24 -9.44
N VAL A 153 5.29 -19.75 -10.57
CA VAL A 153 5.87 -20.93 -11.20
C VAL A 153 6.29 -20.60 -12.63
N TYR A 154 7.50 -20.99 -12.97
CA TYR A 154 8.11 -20.81 -14.28
C TYR A 154 8.27 -22.17 -14.97
N GLY A 155 7.92 -22.23 -16.25
CA GLY A 155 8.28 -23.37 -17.09
C GLY A 155 9.74 -23.27 -17.56
N GLY A 156 10.42 -24.40 -17.71
CA GLY A 156 11.71 -24.45 -18.40
C GLY A 156 11.56 -24.46 -19.92
N ARG A 157 12.65 -24.22 -20.65
CA ARG A 157 12.68 -24.24 -22.13
C ARG A 157 12.16 -25.55 -22.74
N LYS A 158 12.40 -26.66 -22.05
CA LYS A 158 11.98 -28.02 -22.44
C LYS A 158 10.67 -28.46 -21.76
N SER A 159 10.07 -27.62 -20.92
CA SER A 159 8.81 -27.94 -20.25
C SER A 159 7.67 -28.10 -21.24
N LYS A 160 6.75 -29.01 -20.93
CA LYS A 160 5.49 -29.16 -21.68
C LYS A 160 4.64 -27.90 -21.56
N LYS A 161 3.84 -27.62 -22.58
CA LYS A 161 2.84 -26.54 -22.53
C LYS A 161 1.92 -26.75 -21.32
N GLY A 162 1.69 -25.69 -20.55
CA GLY A 162 0.86 -25.74 -19.34
C GLY A 162 1.57 -26.31 -18.10
N TYR A 163 2.90 -26.49 -18.13
CA TYR A 163 3.67 -26.94 -16.98
C TYR A 163 3.42 -26.06 -15.73
N ALA A 164 3.56 -24.74 -15.86
CA ALA A 164 3.36 -23.82 -14.74
C ALA A 164 1.94 -23.92 -14.17
N ALA A 165 0.92 -23.85 -15.03
CA ALA A 165 -0.48 -24.01 -14.62
C ALA A 165 -0.77 -25.35 -13.92
N ALA A 166 -0.20 -26.47 -14.40
CA ALA A 166 -0.37 -27.78 -13.80
C ALA A 166 0.30 -27.89 -12.42
N THR A 167 1.51 -27.34 -12.29
CA THR A 167 2.25 -27.27 -11.02
C THR A 167 1.53 -26.35 -10.02
N ILE A 168 1.10 -25.16 -10.43
CA ILE A 168 0.30 -24.25 -9.61
C ILE A 168 -0.96 -24.94 -9.08
N LYS A 169 -1.70 -25.64 -9.95
CA LYS A 169 -2.91 -26.36 -9.56
C LYS A 169 -2.60 -27.41 -8.49
N ARG A 170 -1.50 -28.14 -8.65
CA ARG A 170 -1.04 -29.16 -7.70
C ARG A 170 -0.68 -28.54 -6.35
N MET A 171 0.18 -27.53 -6.33
CA MET A 171 0.60 -26.83 -5.12
C MET A 171 -0.60 -26.22 -4.36
N LYS A 172 -1.49 -25.53 -5.08
CA LYS A 172 -2.74 -25.00 -4.52
C LYS A 172 -3.62 -26.09 -3.93
N THR A 173 -3.76 -27.22 -4.62
CA THR A 173 -4.57 -28.34 -4.13
C THR A 173 -4.01 -28.90 -2.82
N TYR A 174 -2.68 -29.04 -2.72
CA TYR A 174 -2.02 -29.49 -1.51
C TYR A 174 -2.25 -28.52 -0.33
N LEU A 175 -1.97 -27.24 -0.52
CA LEU A 175 -2.16 -26.22 0.53
C LEU A 175 -3.61 -26.16 1.04
N VAL A 176 -4.60 -26.20 0.13
CA VAL A 176 -6.02 -26.13 0.53
C VAL A 176 -6.51 -27.44 1.13
N ARG A 177 -6.30 -28.56 0.44
CA ARG A 177 -6.94 -29.83 0.81
C ARG A 177 -6.20 -30.59 1.90
N GLN A 178 -4.87 -30.52 1.91
CA GLN A 178 -4.04 -31.27 2.86
C GLN A 178 -3.64 -30.41 4.06
N ARG A 179 -3.33 -29.12 3.84
CA ARG A 179 -2.97 -28.17 4.92
C ARG A 179 -4.12 -27.30 5.43
N GLY A 180 -5.31 -27.42 4.83
CA GLY A 180 -6.50 -26.70 5.30
C GLY A 180 -6.40 -25.18 5.15
N MET A 181 -5.50 -24.68 4.29
CA MET A 181 -5.34 -23.24 4.10
C MET A 181 -6.50 -22.66 3.31
N ASP A 182 -6.98 -21.49 3.73
CA ASP A 182 -7.90 -20.70 2.92
C ASP A 182 -7.19 -20.26 1.63
N ALA A 183 -7.82 -20.54 0.48
CA ALA A 183 -7.32 -20.15 -0.83
C ALA A 183 -7.18 -18.63 -0.99
N ALA A 184 -7.86 -17.82 -0.16
CA ALA A 184 -7.69 -16.37 -0.13
C ALA A 184 -6.36 -15.92 0.51
N ARG A 185 -5.69 -16.79 1.28
CA ARG A 185 -4.39 -16.49 1.92
C ARG A 185 -3.22 -16.48 0.95
N PHE A 186 -3.41 -16.89 -0.30
CA PHE A 186 -2.34 -16.88 -1.30
C PHE A 186 -2.84 -16.65 -2.73
N LYS A 187 -1.97 -16.07 -3.55
CA LYS A 187 -2.17 -15.84 -4.98
C LYS A 187 -1.18 -16.67 -5.79
N THR A 188 -1.59 -17.06 -6.98
CA THR A 188 -0.78 -17.89 -7.87
C THR A 188 -0.54 -17.17 -9.19
N VAL A 189 0.69 -17.20 -9.68
CA VAL A 189 1.12 -16.49 -10.90
C VAL A 189 1.86 -17.45 -11.81
N ASP A 190 1.46 -17.51 -13.09
CA ASP A 190 2.30 -18.11 -14.14
C ASP A 190 3.41 -17.12 -14.46
N GLY A 191 4.64 -17.46 -14.07
CA GLY A 191 5.81 -16.60 -14.21
C GLY A 191 6.38 -16.56 -15.62
N GLY A 192 5.84 -17.34 -16.55
CA GLY A 192 6.36 -17.48 -17.91
C GLY A 192 7.47 -18.53 -18.00
N LEU A 193 8.49 -18.25 -18.81
CA LEU A 193 9.57 -19.20 -19.09
C LEU A 193 10.91 -18.74 -18.52
N ARG A 194 11.64 -19.69 -17.95
CA ARG A 194 13.07 -19.61 -17.62
C ARG A 194 13.83 -20.72 -18.35
N GLU A 195 15.15 -20.76 -18.21
CA GLU A 195 15.96 -21.82 -18.82
C GLU A 195 15.54 -23.20 -18.30
N ASP A 196 15.50 -23.34 -16.97
CA ASP A 196 15.00 -24.52 -16.26
C ASP A 196 13.71 -24.20 -15.48
N PRO A 197 12.87 -25.21 -15.17
CA PRO A 197 11.68 -25.01 -14.36
C PRO A 197 12.03 -24.49 -12.97
N ALA A 198 11.24 -23.55 -12.46
CA ALA A 198 11.45 -22.97 -11.14
C ALA A 198 10.13 -22.62 -10.45
N GLY A 199 10.13 -22.65 -9.13
CA GLY A 199 9.06 -22.15 -8.27
C GLY A 199 9.62 -21.13 -7.29
N GLU A 200 8.87 -20.06 -7.05
CA GLU A 200 9.16 -19.06 -6.02
C GLU A 200 7.98 -18.96 -5.06
N LEU A 201 8.28 -18.96 -3.77
CA LEU A 201 7.33 -18.75 -2.68
C LEU A 201 7.67 -17.42 -2.02
N TRP A 202 6.68 -16.54 -1.93
CA TRP A 202 6.86 -15.20 -1.39
C TRP A 202 5.86 -14.94 -0.27
N LEU A 203 6.32 -14.34 0.83
CA LEU A 203 5.46 -13.75 1.85
C LEU A 203 5.37 -12.25 1.58
N VAL A 204 4.15 -11.76 1.39
CA VAL A 204 3.89 -10.35 1.10
C VAL A 204 3.10 -9.77 2.27
N PRO A 205 3.77 -9.06 3.19
CA PRO A 205 3.10 -8.37 4.30
C PRO A 205 2.07 -7.36 3.80
N GLN A 206 1.13 -6.98 4.66
CA GLN A 206 0.18 -5.92 4.35
C GLN A 206 0.92 -4.60 4.02
N GLY A 207 0.54 -3.97 2.91
CA GLY A 207 1.17 -2.73 2.42
C GLY A 207 2.42 -2.94 1.56
N ALA A 208 2.94 -4.18 1.45
CA ALA A 208 4.05 -4.48 0.57
C ALA A 208 3.58 -4.61 -0.90
N ALA A 209 4.40 -4.11 -1.83
CA ALA A 209 4.17 -4.34 -3.26
C ALA A 209 4.30 -5.84 -3.60
N PRO A 210 3.43 -6.38 -4.47
CA PRO A 210 3.51 -7.79 -4.86
C PRO A 210 4.79 -8.08 -5.67
N PRO A 211 5.36 -9.29 -5.55
CA PRO A 211 6.49 -9.69 -6.36
C PRO A 211 6.12 -9.71 -7.84
N GLN A 212 7.07 -9.31 -8.69
CA GLN A 212 6.92 -9.40 -10.14
C GLN A 212 7.57 -10.68 -10.65
N ALA A 213 6.91 -11.33 -11.61
CA ALA A 213 7.51 -12.46 -12.30
C ALA A 213 8.75 -12.03 -13.08
N SER A 214 9.78 -12.87 -13.07
CA SER A 214 11.06 -12.65 -13.75
C SER A 214 11.37 -13.79 -14.73
N PRO A 215 10.65 -13.87 -15.87
CA PRO A 215 10.99 -14.80 -16.94
C PRO A 215 12.35 -14.42 -17.56
N THR A 216 13.17 -15.42 -17.88
CA THR A 216 14.46 -15.22 -18.55
C THR A 216 14.44 -15.65 -20.01
N VAL A 217 13.36 -16.31 -20.44
CA VAL A 217 13.20 -16.83 -21.80
C VAL A 217 11.96 -16.24 -22.45
N ALA A 218 12.14 -15.68 -23.66
CA ALA A 218 11.03 -15.19 -24.45
C ALA A 218 10.07 -16.36 -24.81
N PRO A 219 8.74 -16.14 -24.77
CA PRO A 219 7.79 -17.13 -25.25
C PRO A 219 8.08 -17.50 -26.71
N LYS A 220 8.05 -18.80 -27.06
CA LYS A 220 8.11 -19.19 -28.47
C LYS A 220 6.97 -18.51 -29.24
N PRO A 221 7.23 -17.86 -30.38
CA PRO A 221 6.16 -17.26 -31.18
C PRO A 221 5.15 -18.34 -31.55
N ALA A 222 3.86 -18.03 -31.38
CA ALA A 222 2.78 -18.94 -31.76
C ALA A 222 2.89 -19.22 -33.26
N VAL A 223 3.17 -20.48 -33.64
CA VAL A 223 3.12 -20.90 -35.03
C VAL A 223 1.68 -20.73 -35.49
N LYS A 224 1.42 -19.69 -36.30
CA LYS A 224 0.14 -19.52 -36.99
C LYS A 224 -0.02 -20.72 -37.92
N THR A 225 -0.82 -21.69 -37.51
CA THR A 225 -1.15 -22.82 -38.39
C THR A 225 -1.86 -22.24 -39.62
N PRO A 226 -1.43 -22.54 -40.85
CA PRO A 226 -2.14 -22.09 -42.04
C PRO A 226 -3.56 -22.65 -41.99
N VAL A 227 -4.56 -21.77 -42.04
CA VAL A 227 -5.95 -22.18 -42.22
C VAL A 227 -6.04 -22.93 -43.54
N LYS A 228 -6.29 -24.24 -43.51
CA LYS A 228 -6.62 -25.02 -44.72
C LYS A 228 -7.89 -24.40 -45.33
N LYS A 229 -7.75 -23.72 -46.47
CA LYS A 229 -8.90 -23.37 -47.32
C LYS A 229 -9.53 -24.69 -47.78
N LYS A 230 -10.79 -24.91 -47.40
CA LYS A 230 -11.61 -25.95 -48.02
C LYS A 230 -11.85 -25.54 -49.48
N SER A 231 -11.36 -26.36 -50.41
CA SER A 231 -11.74 -26.37 -51.82
C SER A 231 -13.02 -27.17 -51.99
#